data_AF-A0A026VZM2-F1
#
_entry.id   AF-A0A026VZM2-F1
#
_cell.length_a   1.000
_cell.length_b   1.000
_cell.length_c   1.000
_cell.angle_alpha   90.00
_cell.angle_beta   90.00
_cell.angle_gamma   90.00
#
_symmetry.space_group_name_H-M   'P 1'
#
loop_
_entity.id
_entity.type
_entity.pdbx_description
1 polymer ?
#
loop_
_entity_poly.entity_id
_entity_poly.type
_entity_poly.pdbx_seq_one_letter_code
_entity_poly.pdbx_strand_id
1 'polypeptide(L)'
;MLWLRGPTRIKCRLSSEQIKHLISDMLVLKKYVCSEFARVPPTVEELDRWKATEFRIFLLYLGPILLYKYFPYDYLQHFTAFHCAIRILCHPQDYLQNNQYAKELLFYFVQHYETIWYR
;
A
#
# COMPACT_ATOMS: atom_id res chain seq x y z
N MET A 1 -2.17 4.12 -9.00
CA MET A 1 -1.19 4.47 -7.93
C MET A 1 -0.20 5.49 -8.44
N LEU A 2 -0.01 6.59 -7.72
CA LEU A 2 0.77 7.77 -8.14
C LEU A 2 2.27 7.48 -8.38
N TRP A 3 2.86 6.59 -7.59
CA TRP A 3 4.28 6.24 -7.67
C TRP A 3 4.64 5.31 -8.85
N LEU A 4 3.64 4.74 -9.55
CA LEU A 4 3.84 3.92 -10.76
C LEU A 4 3.68 4.74 -12.05
N ARG A 5 2.57 5.48 -12.14
CA ARG A 5 2.12 6.15 -13.38
C ARG A 5 1.78 7.63 -13.19
N GLY A 6 2.13 8.21 -12.04
CA GLY A 6 1.83 9.61 -11.74
C GLY A 6 2.77 10.59 -12.47
N PRO A 7 2.41 11.90 -12.45
CA PRO A 7 3.25 12.96 -12.99
C PRO A 7 4.69 12.94 -12.44
N THR A 8 5.65 13.42 -13.24
CA THR A 8 7.09 13.46 -12.87
C THR A 8 7.40 14.31 -11.64
N ARG A 9 6.52 15.24 -11.26
CA ARG A 9 6.65 16.05 -10.03
C ARG A 9 6.54 15.24 -8.73
N ILE A 10 6.06 14.00 -8.79
CA ILE A 10 6.00 13.11 -7.61
C ILE A 10 7.39 12.52 -7.37
N LYS A 11 8.02 12.91 -6.27
CA LYS A 11 9.40 12.49 -5.94
C LYS A 11 9.53 10.99 -5.67
N CYS A 12 8.48 10.35 -5.16
CA CYS A 12 8.44 8.90 -4.92
C CYS A 12 8.08 8.06 -6.16
N ARG A 13 8.16 8.64 -7.37
CA ARG A 13 7.92 7.86 -8.59
C ARG A 13 9.08 6.89 -8.81
N LEU A 14 8.75 5.61 -8.95
CA LEU A 14 9.75 4.58 -9.18
C LEU A 14 10.27 4.64 -10.61
N SER A 15 11.57 4.41 -10.77
CA SER A 15 12.20 4.24 -12.07
C SER A 15 11.74 2.93 -12.72
N SER A 16 11.88 2.81 -14.04
CA SER A 16 11.57 1.57 -14.76
C SER A 16 12.32 0.36 -14.20
N GLU A 17 13.55 0.56 -13.72
CA GLU A 17 14.35 -0.52 -13.13
C GLU A 17 13.84 -0.91 -11.74
N GLN A 18 13.49 0.07 -10.90
CA GLN A 18 12.84 -0.20 -9.62
C GLN A 18 11.51 -0.94 -9.80
N ILE A 19 10.74 -0.61 -10.83
CA ILE A 19 9.47 -1.28 -11.16
C ILE A 19 9.72 -2.75 -11.53
N LYS A 20 10.73 -3.06 -12.36
CA LYS A 20 11.07 -4.46 -12.68
C LYS A 20 11.45 -5.25 -11.43
N HIS A 21 12.29 -4.67 -10.56
CA HIS A 21 12.64 -5.30 -9.29
C HIS A 21 11.41 -5.52 -8.40
N LEU A 22 10.52 -4.52 -8.31
CA LEU A 22 9.28 -4.65 -7.56
C LEU A 22 8.40 -5.78 -8.08
N ILE A 23 8.27 -5.91 -9.40
CA ILE A 23 7.54 -7.02 -10.03
C ILE A 23 8.18 -8.36 -9.66
N SER A 24 9.50 -8.47 -9.75
CA SER A 24 10.23 -9.69 -9.33
C SER A 24 9.94 -10.04 -7.87
N ASP A 25 10.04 -9.07 -6.96
CA ASP A 25 9.77 -9.26 -5.53
C ASP A 25 8.31 -9.66 -5.27
N MET A 26 7.35 -9.08 -6.00
CA MET A 26 5.94 -9.48 -5.94
C MET A 26 5.72 -10.93 -6.38
N LEU A 27 6.36 -11.37 -7.47
CA LEU A 27 6.26 -12.74 -7.96
C LEU A 27 6.85 -13.75 -6.97
N VAL A 28 7.92 -13.38 -6.26
CA VAL A 28 8.48 -14.18 -5.17
C VAL A 28 7.50 -14.22 -3.99
N LEU A 29 7.02 -13.07 -3.51
CA LEU A 29 6.10 -12.99 -2.37
C LEU A 29 4.78 -13.72 -2.61
N LYS A 30 4.29 -13.74 -3.86
CA LYS A 30 3.08 -14.47 -4.26
C LYS A 30 3.12 -15.95 -3.87
N LYS A 31 4.30 -16.58 -3.85
CA LYS A 31 4.47 -17.98 -3.44
C LYS A 31 4.22 -18.22 -1.95
N TYR A 32 4.29 -17.16 -1.14
CA TYR A 32 4.10 -17.20 0.30
C TYR A 32 2.71 -16.73 0.73
N VAL A 33 1.83 -16.38 -0.22
CA VAL A 33 0.44 -16.04 0.09
C VAL A 33 -0.35 -17.32 0.29
N CYS A 34 -1.01 -17.43 1.45
CA CYS A 34 -1.77 -18.63 1.80
C CYS A 34 -2.98 -18.84 0.87
N SER A 35 -3.40 -20.09 0.70
CA SER A 35 -4.50 -20.48 -0.18
C SER A 35 -5.87 -19.93 0.22
N GLU A 36 -6.04 -19.50 1.48
CA GLU A 36 -7.27 -18.86 1.97
C GLU A 36 -7.53 -17.51 1.28
N PHE A 37 -6.51 -16.88 0.71
CA PHE A 37 -6.67 -15.67 -0.08
C PHE A 37 -7.10 -16.02 -1.51
N ALA A 38 -8.39 -15.85 -1.80
CA ALA A 38 -9.00 -16.26 -3.07
C ALA A 38 -8.34 -15.69 -4.34
N ARG A 39 -7.62 -14.56 -4.26
CA ARG A 39 -6.91 -13.93 -5.39
C ARG A 39 -5.65 -13.24 -4.93
N VAL A 40 -4.51 -13.57 -5.53
CA VAL A 40 -3.25 -12.83 -5.34
C VAL A 40 -3.09 -11.81 -6.46
N PRO A 41 -2.74 -10.54 -6.17
CA PRO A 41 -2.52 -9.55 -7.21
C PRO A 41 -1.51 -10.05 -8.25
N PRO A 42 -1.78 -9.91 -9.57
CA PRO A 42 -0.91 -10.41 -10.62
C PRO A 42 0.44 -9.72 -10.60
N THR A 43 0.49 -8.45 -11.04
CA THR A 43 1.63 -7.54 -10.93
C THR A 43 1.11 -6.10 -10.88
N VAL A 44 1.99 -5.15 -10.55
CA VAL A 44 1.70 -3.71 -10.63
C VAL A 44 1.49 -3.18 -12.06
N GLU A 45 1.84 -3.95 -13.09
CA GLU A 45 1.61 -3.55 -14.49
C GLU A 45 0.13 -3.62 -14.85
N GLU A 46 -0.59 -4.58 -14.28
CA GLU A 46 -2.02 -4.78 -14.50
C GLU A 46 -2.86 -4.10 -13.42
N LEU A 47 -2.35 -3.05 -12.79
CA LEU A 47 -3.03 -2.37 -11.68
C LEU A 47 -4.48 -1.98 -12.00
N ASP A 48 -4.78 -1.59 -13.24
CA ASP A 48 -6.13 -1.21 -13.68
C ASP A 48 -7.11 -2.39 -13.72
N ARG A 49 -6.60 -3.63 -13.73
CA ARG A 49 -7.39 -4.87 -13.72
C ARG A 49 -7.61 -5.45 -12.32
N TRP A 50 -6.93 -4.90 -11.31
CA TRP A 50 -7.08 -5.37 -9.93
C TRP A 50 -8.51 -5.14 -9.46
N LYS A 51 -9.09 -6.15 -8.79
CA LYS A 51 -10.37 -6.04 -8.11
C LYS A 51 -10.16 -5.63 -6.66
N ALA A 52 -11.24 -5.29 -5.98
CA ALA A 52 -11.23 -4.84 -4.59
C ALA A 52 -10.48 -5.79 -3.64
N THR A 53 -10.57 -7.11 -3.87
CA THR A 53 -9.86 -8.13 -3.06
C THR A 53 -8.35 -8.08 -3.21
N GLU A 54 -7.85 -7.80 -4.42
CA GLU A 54 -6.41 -7.68 -4.70
C GLU A 54 -5.85 -6.39 -4.07
N PHE A 55 -6.58 -5.27 -4.20
CA PHE A 55 -6.24 -4.04 -3.51
C PHE A 55 -6.23 -4.21 -1.99
N ARG A 56 -7.21 -4.93 -1.43
CA ARG A 56 -7.27 -5.21 0.01
C ARG A 56 -6.06 -6.04 0.48
N ILE A 57 -5.68 -7.08 -0.25
CA ILE A 57 -4.51 -7.91 0.10
C ILE A 57 -3.23 -7.10 0.00
N PHE A 58 -3.10 -6.28 -1.04
CA PHE A 58 -1.97 -5.37 -1.17
C PHE A 58 -1.91 -4.42 0.03
N LEU A 59 -3.00 -3.71 0.34
CA LEU A 59 -3.01 -2.76 1.44
C LEU A 59 -2.69 -3.41 2.78
N LEU A 60 -3.29 -4.56 3.10
CA LEU A 60 -3.24 -5.16 4.42
C LEU A 60 -2.07 -6.12 4.66
N TYR A 61 -1.38 -6.60 3.62
CA TYR A 61 -0.34 -7.63 3.77
C TYR A 61 0.89 -7.36 2.92
N LEU A 62 0.73 -7.27 1.60
CA LEU A 62 1.90 -7.23 0.70
C LEU A 62 2.57 -5.85 0.65
N GLY A 63 1.77 -4.80 0.65
CA GLY A 63 2.18 -3.41 0.47
C GLY A 63 3.22 -2.94 1.50
N PRO A 64 3.00 -3.12 2.82
CA PRO A 64 3.99 -2.70 3.83
C PRO A 64 5.37 -3.34 3.61
N ILE A 65 5.40 -4.63 3.26
CA ILE A 65 6.65 -5.38 3.05
C ILE A 65 7.32 -4.93 1.75
N LEU A 66 6.56 -4.87 0.66
CA LEU A 66 7.07 -4.49 -0.65
C LEU A 66 7.58 -3.05 -0.64
N LEU A 67 6.74 -2.10 -0.21
CA LEU A 67 7.02 -0.68 -0.31
C LEU A 67 8.14 -0.24 0.62
N TYR A 68 8.39 -0.95 1.74
CA TYR A 68 9.53 -0.68 2.63
C TYR A 68 10.87 -0.61 1.88
N LYS A 69 11.06 -1.47 0.87
CA LYS A 69 12.30 -1.54 0.09
C LYS A 69 12.46 -0.39 -0.92
N TYR A 70 11.36 0.23 -1.35
CA TYR A 70 11.34 1.16 -2.48
C TYR A 70 10.99 2.60 -2.11
N PHE A 71 10.26 2.80 -1.01
CA PHE A 71 9.78 4.13 -0.64
C PHE A 71 10.74 4.81 0.32
N PRO A 72 10.98 6.13 0.16
CA PRO A 72 11.56 6.93 1.22
C PRO A 72 10.66 6.89 2.46
N TYR A 73 11.28 7.11 3.62
CA TYR A 73 10.64 6.94 4.92
C TYR A 73 9.30 7.71 5.06
N ASP A 74 9.23 8.96 4.62
CA ASP A 74 8.00 9.78 4.75
C ASP A 74 6.81 9.19 3.97
N TYR A 75 7.05 8.69 2.76
CA TYR A 75 6.02 8.04 1.93
C TYR A 75 5.60 6.71 2.54
N LEU A 76 6.56 5.96 3.07
CA LEU A 76 6.28 4.70 3.76
C LEU A 76 5.47 4.94 5.03
N GLN A 77 5.82 5.93 5.85
CA GLN A 77 5.08 6.29 7.05
C GLN A 77 3.65 6.71 6.71
N HIS A 78 3.48 7.52 5.66
CA HIS A 78 2.17 7.94 5.18
C HIS A 78 1.32 6.75 4.69
N PHE A 79 1.90 5.85 3.90
CA PHE A 79 1.23 4.61 3.50
C PHE A 79 0.89 3.72 4.71
N THR A 80 1.80 3.62 5.67
CA THR A 80 1.65 2.79 6.86
C THR A 80 0.55 3.31 7.77
N ALA A 81 0.37 4.63 7.89
CA ALA A 81 -0.75 5.22 8.62
C ALA A 81 -2.10 4.74 8.05
N PHE A 82 -2.24 4.73 6.72
CA PHE A 82 -3.44 4.20 6.06
C PHE A 82 -3.60 2.69 6.24
N HIS A 83 -2.52 1.92 6.04
CA HIS A 83 -2.50 0.48 6.32
C HIS A 83 -2.98 0.16 7.74
N CYS A 84 -2.41 0.81 8.75
CA CYS A 84 -2.74 0.61 10.16
C CYS A 84 -4.20 0.97 10.44
N ALA A 85 -4.69 2.10 9.94
CA ALA A 85 -6.08 2.50 10.11
C ALA A 85 -7.04 1.44 9.58
N ILE A 86 -6.84 0.98 8.34
CA ILE A 86 -7.70 -0.02 7.72
C ILE A 86 -7.53 -1.39 8.40
N ARG A 87 -6.33 -1.72 8.88
CA ARG A 87 -6.09 -2.96 9.64
C ARG A 87 -6.90 -2.99 10.93
N ILE A 88 -6.88 -1.90 11.71
CA ILE A 88 -7.68 -1.76 12.94
C ILE A 88 -9.17 -1.93 12.62
N LEU A 89 -9.67 -1.22 11.61
CA LEU A 89 -11.09 -1.23 11.24
C LEU A 89 -11.56 -2.59 10.68
N CYS A 90 -10.63 -3.40 10.15
CA CYS A 90 -10.93 -4.76 9.68
C CYS A 90 -10.81 -5.83 10.78
N HIS A 91 -10.18 -5.53 11.91
CA HIS A 91 -9.99 -6.51 12.98
C HIS A 91 -11.29 -6.68 13.76
N PRO A 92 -11.75 -7.91 14.04
CA PRO A 92 -13.05 -8.16 14.69
C PRO A 92 -13.18 -7.62 16.10
N GLN A 93 -12.07 -7.28 16.76
CA GLN A 93 -12.06 -6.76 18.15
C GLN A 93 -11.37 -5.41 18.28
N ASP A 94 -10.28 -5.16 17.53
CA ASP A 94 -9.49 -3.93 17.71
C ASP A 94 -10.28 -2.70 17.30
N TYR A 95 -11.21 -2.83 16.35
CA TYR A 95 -12.04 -1.72 15.94
C TYR A 95 -12.86 -1.14 17.10
N LEU A 96 -13.21 -1.93 18.12
CA LEU A 96 -13.99 -1.44 19.27
C LEU A 96 -13.17 -0.51 20.16
N GLN A 97 -11.91 -0.86 20.40
CA GLN A 97 -11.03 -0.14 21.32
C GLN A 97 -10.26 0.99 20.63
N ASN A 98 -9.89 0.78 19.37
CA ASN A 98 -8.96 1.65 18.64
C ASN A 98 -9.64 2.42 17.49
N ASN A 99 -10.99 2.48 17.44
CA ASN A 99 -11.72 3.21 16.39
C ASN A 99 -11.28 4.67 16.29
N GLN A 100 -11.13 5.32 17.45
CA GLN A 100 -10.74 6.73 17.52
C GLN A 100 -9.33 6.93 16.96
N TYR A 101 -8.41 6.03 17.28
CA TYR A 101 -7.05 6.07 16.73
C TYR A 101 -7.04 5.80 15.21
N ALA A 102 -7.84 4.84 14.73
CA ALA A 102 -7.98 4.61 13.29
C ALA A 102 -8.53 5.85 12.57
N LYS A 103 -9.50 6.56 13.17
CA LYS A 103 -10.04 7.82 12.64
C LYS A 103 -8.96 8.91 12.57
N GLU A 104 -8.14 9.06 13.60
CA GLU A 104 -7.01 10.00 13.62
C GLU A 104 -5.98 9.68 12.54
N LEU A 105 -5.65 8.41 12.33
CA LEU A 105 -4.75 7.97 11.27
C LEU A 105 -5.32 8.28 9.87
N LEU A 106 -6.63 8.11 9.66
CA LEU A 106 -7.29 8.47 8.40
C LEU A 106 -7.27 9.99 8.17
N PHE A 107 -7.49 10.80 9.20
CA PHE A 107 -7.36 12.25 9.10
C PHE A 107 -5.93 12.67 8.78
N TYR A 108 -4.95 12.11 9.49
CA TYR A 108 -3.54 12.34 9.22
C TYR A 108 -3.21 12.01 7.76
N PHE A 109 -3.68 10.87 7.25
CA PHE A 109 -3.46 10.46 5.87
C PHE A 109 -4.00 11.49 4.88
N VAL A 110 -5.25 11.96 5.04
CA VAL A 110 -5.86 12.93 4.12
C VAL A 110 -5.18 14.30 4.22
N GLN A 111 -4.94 14.81 5.42
CA GLN A 111 -4.35 16.13 5.65
C GLN A 111 -2.93 16.25 5.09
N HIS A 112 -2.12 15.19 5.18
CA HIS A 112 -0.74 15.20 4.73
C HIS A 112 -0.54 14.70 3.30
N TYR A 113 -1.60 14.24 2.62
CA TYR A 113 -1.52 13.66 1.27
C TYR A 113 -0.91 14.65 0.27
N GLU A 114 -1.40 15.88 0.20
CA GLU A 114 -0.89 16.85 -0.75
C GLU A 114 0.58 17.20 -0.47
N THR A 115 0.92 17.46 0.80
CA THR A 115 2.26 17.84 1.22
C THR A 115 3.29 16.75 0.93
N ILE A 116 2.97 15.48 1.20
CA ILE A 116 3.91 14.38 1.00
C ILE A 116 4.03 14.00 -0.48
N TRP A 117 2.91 13.98 -1.22
CA TRP A 117 2.90 13.46 -2.59
C TRP A 117 3.15 14.50 -3.68
N TYR A 118 2.92 15.79 -3.41
CA TYR A 118 2.96 16.85 -4.42
C TYR A 118 3.86 18.05 -4.11
N ARG A 119 4.49 18.13 -2.93
CA ARG A 119 5.46 19.19 -2.59
C ARG A 119 6.91 18.66 -2.53
#